data_AF-A0AAW1VET3-F1
#
_entry.id   AF-A0AAW1VET3-F1
#
_cell.length_a   1.000
_cell.length_b   1.000
_cell.length_c   1.000
_cell.angle_alpha   90.00
_cell.angle_beta   90.00
_cell.angle_gamma   90.00
#
_symmetry.space_group_name_H-M   'P 1'
#
loop_
_entity.id
_entity.type
_entity.pdbx_description
1 polymer ?
#
loop_
_entity_poly.entity_id
_entity_poly.type
_entity_poly.pdbx_seq_one_letter_code
_entity_poly.pdbx_strand_id
1 'polypeptide(L)'
;MERVLFSKMIRKLVLVHYLVISVSICDAFEVPDAKLEVLRPRGFRIFIPDVEGIKLFAFHGKINEEMNGLEPGTFSSDITRARNGRWTFYDHLTELNIGDTLYYWIYIEHFNGRNRLGYTKDDLFIDVGDDNIVESFVGCDDKQSIQQKECRESITRYNGGVKTCKNQLIFTETFSHFNRKKWSAEMKFAGEPDYEFVMYTNDAKVLNVVNGHLFIKPMLSDNAYGQGFAISRDEFNYGVSCTGKLGTTECLQKSQAFLIKPPILSAQISTKNSFSFLYGKIEFKAKLPRGDWIYPELYLNPKDEEYGSFYQSGQIRVAFLPGNTELSKTVYGGCVLGVSNEGRNYAMRSSRKGSSWSDTFHTFTVEWSSDKISLLVDDKKYGNIFPPEGGFASLESSLNLEGCDKWRNSPSKMAPFDKEMYIVIGVGAGGWNFDDRNDGLKPWVNGDPKSQKNFYRSKLEWYRTWSNHSALEVKHVKVYGI
;
A
#
# COMPACT_ATOMS: atom_id res chain seq x y z
N MET A 1 71.06 54.14 -52.31
CA MET A 1 70.06 53.05 -52.56
C MET A 1 70.28 52.04 -51.44
N GLU A 2 69.74 52.40 -50.28
CA GLU A 2 70.30 52.09 -48.95
C GLU A 2 69.13 52.04 -47.97
N ARG A 3 68.94 50.94 -47.24
CA ARG A 3 69.62 50.52 -46.00
C ARG A 3 69.15 51.28 -44.74
N VAL A 4 68.24 50.62 -43.99
CA VAL A 4 68.50 50.02 -42.64
C VAL A 4 68.67 50.96 -41.41
N LEU A 5 67.88 50.66 -40.35
CA LEU A 5 68.06 50.79 -38.86
C LEU A 5 67.55 52.02 -38.03
N PHE A 6 66.87 51.64 -36.93
CA PHE A 6 66.95 52.08 -35.50
C PHE A 6 66.27 53.36 -34.93
N SER A 7 65.50 53.09 -33.83
CA SER A 7 65.48 53.76 -32.51
C SER A 7 64.62 55.02 -32.20
N LYS A 8 63.49 54.76 -31.50
CA LYS A 8 62.92 55.32 -30.24
C LYS A 8 62.84 56.84 -29.90
N MET A 9 61.60 57.18 -29.47
CA MET A 9 61.13 57.86 -28.22
C MET A 9 60.60 59.32 -28.23
N ILE A 10 59.26 59.40 -28.00
CA ILE A 10 58.48 60.18 -26.99
C ILE A 10 58.27 61.71 -27.15
N ARG A 11 56.99 62.15 -27.24
CA ARG A 11 56.29 63.00 -26.23
C ARG A 11 54.82 63.36 -26.58
N LYS A 12 53.96 63.23 -25.55
CA LYS A 12 52.72 63.97 -25.17
C LYS A 12 51.42 63.81 -25.97
N LEU A 13 50.33 63.48 -25.27
CA LEU A 13 49.05 64.20 -25.35
C LEU A 13 48.20 64.07 -24.05
N VAL A 14 47.41 65.12 -23.77
CA VAL A 14 46.66 65.52 -22.55
C VAL A 14 45.22 64.94 -22.61
N LEU A 15 44.72 64.19 -21.61
CA LEU A 15 43.97 64.55 -20.37
C LEU A 15 42.54 65.12 -20.60
N VAL A 16 41.52 64.31 -20.27
CA VAL A 16 40.11 64.69 -20.05
C VAL A 16 39.65 64.04 -18.74
N HIS A 17 39.05 64.84 -17.85
CA HIS A 17 38.51 64.45 -16.53
C HIS A 17 37.07 63.93 -16.64
N TYR A 18 36.76 62.85 -15.91
CA TYR A 18 35.40 62.52 -15.46
C TYR A 18 35.43 62.29 -13.95
N LEU A 19 34.68 63.11 -13.22
CA LEU A 19 34.44 63.03 -11.79
C LEU A 19 33.21 62.12 -11.58
N VAL A 20 33.40 60.91 -11.05
CA VAL A 20 32.30 59.99 -10.70
C VAL A 20 32.02 60.13 -9.21
N ILE A 21 30.86 60.68 -8.87
CA ILE A 21 30.31 60.68 -7.50
C ILE A 21 29.74 59.28 -7.25
N SER A 22 30.41 58.49 -6.41
CA SER A 22 29.90 57.20 -5.95
C SER A 22 28.85 57.45 -4.85
N VAL A 23 27.58 57.31 -5.21
CA VAL A 23 26.50 57.17 -4.21
C VAL A 23 26.66 55.78 -3.60
N SER A 24 27.13 55.71 -2.35
CA SER A 24 27.08 54.48 -1.56
C SER A 24 25.64 54.23 -1.16
N ILE A 25 24.96 53.39 -1.94
CA ILE A 25 23.66 52.81 -1.57
C ILE A 25 23.93 51.90 -0.36
N CYS A 26 23.30 52.21 0.75
CA CYS A 26 23.29 51.34 1.93
C CYS A 26 22.23 50.27 1.67
N ASP A 27 22.64 49.05 1.32
CA ASP A 27 21.73 47.91 1.23
C ASP A 27 21.22 47.60 2.64
N ALA A 28 19.98 48.01 2.92
CA ALA A 28 19.26 47.62 4.12
C ALA A 28 18.77 46.17 3.96
N PHE A 29 18.93 45.36 5.01
CA PHE A 29 18.46 43.97 4.99
C PHE A 29 16.93 43.92 4.93
N GLU A 30 16.38 43.26 3.91
CA GLU A 30 14.95 43.04 3.75
C GLU A 30 14.53 41.74 4.45
N VAL A 31 13.55 41.84 5.36
CA VAL A 31 13.04 40.71 6.13
C VAL A 31 12.18 39.80 5.24
N PRO A 32 12.52 38.51 5.08
CA PRO A 32 11.71 37.59 4.28
C PRO A 32 10.33 37.34 4.86
N ASP A 33 9.35 37.07 4.00
CA ASP A 33 8.02 36.62 4.40
C ASP A 33 8.06 35.19 4.95
N ALA A 34 7.36 34.98 6.07
CA ALA A 34 7.20 33.67 6.68
C ALA A 34 6.14 32.84 5.94
N LYS A 35 6.38 31.53 5.84
CA LYS A 35 5.49 30.58 5.18
C LYS A 35 4.96 29.54 6.16
N LEU A 36 3.69 29.18 6.02
CA LEU A 36 2.99 28.19 6.83
C LEU A 36 2.92 26.85 6.10
N GLU A 37 3.23 25.77 6.83
CA GLU A 37 2.94 24.40 6.41
C GLU A 37 2.21 23.66 7.54
N VAL A 38 1.00 23.18 7.25
CA VAL A 38 0.17 22.39 8.17
C VAL A 38 0.53 20.92 8.03
N LEU A 39 0.90 20.29 9.15
CA LEU A 39 1.32 18.89 9.20
C LEU A 39 0.12 18.01 9.58
N ARG A 40 -0.17 16.98 8.79
CA ARG A 40 -1.20 15.98 9.13
C ARG A 40 -0.56 14.75 9.80
N PRO A 41 -1.22 14.15 10.83
CA PRO A 41 -2.57 14.43 11.31
C PRO A 41 -2.70 15.66 12.24
N ARG A 42 -1.60 16.15 12.83
CA ARG A 42 -1.58 17.35 13.69
C ARG A 42 -0.19 18.01 13.66
N GLY A 43 -0.14 19.28 14.03
CA GLY A 43 1.05 20.12 14.05
C GLY A 43 1.13 21.09 12.87
N PHE A 44 2.02 22.06 12.96
CA PHE A 44 2.35 22.98 11.87
C PHE A 44 3.79 23.49 12.02
N ARG A 45 4.30 24.09 10.96
CA ARG A 45 5.57 24.82 11.01
C ARG A 45 5.46 26.16 10.28
N ILE A 46 6.13 27.16 10.84
CA ILE A 46 6.32 28.48 10.23
C ILE A 46 7.81 28.67 9.98
N PHE A 47 8.17 29.14 8.79
CA PHE A 47 9.58 29.35 8.46
C PHE A 47 9.84 30.53 7.52
N ILE A 48 11.08 31.03 7.59
CA ILE A 48 11.67 31.95 6.62
C ILE A 48 12.90 31.28 5.98
N PRO A 49 13.28 31.63 4.74
CA PRO A 49 14.55 31.19 4.16
C PRO A 49 15.74 31.72 4.96
N ASP A 50 16.82 30.94 5.01
CA ASP A 50 18.09 31.37 5.58
C ASP A 50 18.82 32.28 4.58
N VAL A 51 18.94 33.55 4.93
CA VAL A 51 19.68 34.56 4.17
C VAL A 51 20.96 34.89 4.93
N GLU A 52 22.04 35.12 4.19
CA GLU A 52 23.34 35.41 4.78
C GLU A 52 23.26 36.54 5.80
N GLY A 53 23.79 36.28 7.00
CA GLY A 53 23.87 37.24 8.09
C GLY A 53 22.81 37.05 9.17
N ILE A 54 21.73 36.29 8.96
CA ILE A 54 20.76 36.01 10.03
C ILE A 54 21.44 35.22 11.17
N LYS A 55 21.15 35.61 12.42
CA LYS A 55 21.68 35.00 13.66
C LYS A 55 20.59 34.52 14.60
N LEU A 56 19.39 35.08 14.52
CA LEU A 56 18.24 34.68 15.32
C LEU A 56 16.95 34.95 14.55
N PHE A 57 15.97 34.07 14.68
CA PHE A 57 14.60 34.22 14.22
C PHE A 57 13.67 33.92 15.39
N ALA A 58 12.92 34.91 15.87
CA ALA A 58 11.88 34.72 16.86
C ALA A 58 10.51 34.73 16.18
N PHE A 59 9.64 33.80 16.59
CA PHE A 59 8.27 33.69 16.10
C PHE A 59 7.30 33.74 17.28
N HIS A 60 6.26 34.57 17.12
CA HIS A 60 5.20 34.78 18.10
C HIS A 60 3.84 34.78 17.41
N GLY A 61 2.86 34.00 17.87
CA GLY A 61 1.56 33.96 17.21
C GLY A 61 0.41 33.30 17.98
N LYS A 62 -0.80 33.49 17.46
CA LYS A 62 -2.09 32.94 17.96
C LYS A 62 -2.97 32.52 16.79
N ILE A 63 -3.95 31.65 17.06
CA ILE A 63 -4.90 31.16 16.05
C ILE A 63 -6.25 31.82 16.31
N ASN A 64 -6.87 32.36 15.26
CA ASN A 64 -8.20 32.98 15.24
C ASN A 64 -8.37 34.15 16.23
N GLU A 65 -7.26 34.78 16.64
CA GLU A 65 -7.20 35.93 17.54
C GLU A 65 -6.06 36.85 17.07
N GLU A 66 -6.37 38.12 16.79
CA GLU A 66 -5.37 39.13 16.39
C GLU A 66 -4.34 39.39 17.50
N MET A 67 -3.11 39.70 17.09
CA MET A 67 -2.03 40.04 18.03
C MET A 67 -2.22 41.47 18.55
N ASN A 68 -2.07 41.68 19.86
CA ASN A 68 -2.01 43.01 20.45
C ASN A 68 -0.55 43.48 20.56
N GLY A 69 -0.04 44.06 19.47
CA GLY A 69 1.36 44.49 19.37
C GLY A 69 2.33 43.31 19.45
N LEU A 70 3.45 43.49 20.15
CA LEU A 70 4.52 42.48 20.28
C LEU A 70 4.29 41.54 21.48
N GLU A 71 3.04 41.15 21.74
CA GLU A 71 2.74 40.15 22.76
C GLU A 71 3.28 38.77 22.35
N PRO A 72 3.67 37.90 23.29
CA PRO A 72 4.31 36.63 22.94
C PRO A 72 3.40 35.65 22.19
N GLY A 73 2.07 35.79 22.31
CA GLY A 73 1.11 34.86 21.72
C GLY A 73 1.03 33.50 22.42
N THR A 74 0.25 32.58 21.84
CA THR A 74 0.14 31.18 22.26
C THR A 74 1.39 30.39 21.87
N PHE A 75 1.97 30.73 20.72
CA PHE A 75 3.20 30.16 20.19
C PHE A 75 4.30 31.21 20.29
N SER A 76 5.38 30.91 21.00
CA SER A 76 6.48 31.85 21.22
C SER A 76 7.79 31.09 21.30
N SER A 77 8.76 31.40 20.43
CA SER A 77 10.08 30.75 20.49
C SER A 77 11.16 31.52 19.75
N ASP A 78 12.37 31.47 20.29
CA ASP A 78 13.60 31.94 19.66
C ASP A 78 14.33 30.80 18.97
N ILE A 79 14.41 30.88 17.65
CA ILE A 79 15.15 29.96 16.80
C ILE A 79 16.56 30.54 16.62
N THR A 80 17.53 29.92 17.28
CA THR A 80 18.94 30.40 17.31
C THR A 80 19.81 29.77 16.22
N ARG A 81 19.25 28.92 15.36
CA ARG A 81 19.97 28.27 14.27
C ARG A 81 19.07 27.86 13.10
N ALA A 82 19.47 28.21 11.88
CA ALA A 82 18.90 27.67 10.66
C ALA A 82 19.18 26.17 10.49
N ARG A 83 18.24 25.44 9.90
CA ARG A 83 18.39 24.04 9.47
C ARG A 83 17.81 23.90 8.07
N ASN A 84 18.51 23.19 7.18
CA ASN A 84 18.10 22.96 5.79
C ASN A 84 17.74 24.27 5.04
N GLY A 85 18.59 25.30 5.19
CA GLY A 85 18.40 26.59 4.54
C GLY A 85 17.18 27.38 5.01
N ARG A 86 16.63 27.08 6.19
CA ARG A 86 15.44 27.76 6.76
C ARG A 86 15.58 27.97 8.26
N TRP A 87 14.98 29.05 8.76
CA TRP A 87 14.72 29.25 10.19
C TRP A 87 13.27 28.84 10.44
N THR A 88 13.03 27.88 11.34
CA THR A 88 11.71 27.23 11.43
C THR A 88 11.25 27.04 12.86
N PHE A 89 10.06 27.59 13.16
CA PHE A 89 9.27 27.25 14.33
C PHE A 89 8.47 25.96 14.05
N TYR A 90 8.41 25.06 15.04
CA TYR A 90 7.65 23.81 14.95
C TYR A 90 6.70 23.71 16.13
N ASP A 91 5.44 23.40 15.85
CA ASP A 91 4.48 22.89 16.82
C ASP A 91 3.98 21.52 16.35
N HIS A 92 4.04 20.52 17.23
CA HIS A 92 3.71 19.13 16.88
C HIS A 92 2.35 18.67 17.42
N LEU A 93 1.65 19.54 18.13
CA LEU A 93 0.49 19.16 18.94
C LEU A 93 -0.81 19.82 18.44
N THR A 94 -0.71 21.05 17.96
CA THR A 94 -1.82 21.88 17.54
C THR A 94 -2.37 21.42 16.21
N GLU A 95 -3.66 21.17 16.15
CA GLU A 95 -4.35 20.80 14.92
C GLU A 95 -4.94 22.07 14.28
N LEU A 96 -4.36 22.49 13.15
CA LEU A 96 -4.90 23.59 12.34
C LEU A 96 -5.91 23.06 11.32
N ASN A 97 -7.10 23.62 11.32
CA ASN A 97 -8.17 23.28 10.39
C ASN A 97 -8.21 24.23 9.21
N ILE A 98 -8.75 23.76 8.09
CA ILE A 98 -8.99 24.63 6.93
C ILE A 98 -9.98 25.71 7.36
N GLY A 99 -9.63 26.97 7.09
CA GLY A 99 -10.40 28.15 7.49
C GLY A 99 -9.96 28.79 8.82
N ASP A 100 -9.01 28.21 9.55
CA ASP A 100 -8.35 28.91 10.65
C ASP A 100 -7.43 30.03 10.11
N THR A 101 -7.21 31.09 10.89
CA THR A 101 -6.27 32.18 10.58
C THR A 101 -5.18 32.22 11.65
N LEU A 102 -3.91 32.17 11.25
CA LEU A 102 -2.77 32.33 12.15
C LEU A 102 -2.29 33.78 12.13
N TYR A 103 -2.44 34.48 13.25
CA TYR A 103 -1.92 35.83 13.45
C TYR A 103 -0.56 35.77 14.15
N TYR A 104 0.42 36.55 13.68
CA TYR A 104 1.78 36.46 14.19
C TYR A 104 2.61 37.72 13.95
N TRP A 105 3.74 37.80 14.66
CA TRP A 105 4.85 38.69 14.35
C TRP A 105 6.17 37.93 14.44
N ILE A 106 7.19 38.44 13.75
CA ILE A 106 8.53 37.87 13.73
C ILE A 106 9.58 38.91 14.06
N TYR A 107 10.67 38.45 14.67
CA TYR A 107 11.86 39.25 14.89
C TYR A 107 13.10 38.54 14.38
N ILE A 108 13.97 39.27 13.68
CA ILE A 108 15.19 38.75 13.09
C ILE A 108 16.38 39.55 13.59
N GLU A 109 17.39 38.86 14.13
CA GLU A 109 18.72 39.46 14.29
C GLU A 109 19.57 39.16 13.07
N HIS A 110 20.07 40.20 12.42
CA HIS A 110 20.95 40.11 11.25
C HIS A 110 22.29 40.79 11.53
N PHE A 111 23.37 40.12 11.12
CA PHE A 111 24.73 40.63 11.20
C PHE A 111 25.22 41.03 9.82
N ASN A 112 25.41 42.33 9.60
CA ASN A 112 25.82 42.89 8.32
C ASN A 112 27.35 42.98 8.12
N GLY A 113 28.12 42.21 8.90
CA GLY A 113 29.59 42.26 8.91
C GLY A 113 30.20 43.29 9.86
N ARG A 114 29.41 44.20 10.45
CA ARG A 114 29.89 45.19 11.44
C ARG A 114 29.06 45.20 12.72
N ASN A 115 27.74 45.27 12.60
CA ASN A 115 26.80 45.35 13.73
C ASN A 115 25.77 44.21 13.67
N ARG A 116 25.25 43.82 14.83
CA ARG A 116 24.01 43.02 14.91
C ARG A 116 22.83 43.99 14.97
N LEU A 117 21.90 43.86 14.04
CA LEU A 117 20.72 44.70 13.89
C LEU A 117 19.47 43.83 14.04
N GLY A 118 18.49 44.31 14.78
CA GLY A 118 17.19 43.66 14.96
C GLY A 118 16.15 44.24 14.01
N TYR A 119 15.35 43.37 13.38
CA TYR A 119 14.27 43.74 12.48
C TYR A 119 12.99 43.04 12.93
N THR A 120 11.92 43.82 13.16
CA THR A 120 10.61 43.32 13.54
C THR A 120 9.64 43.46 12.38
N LYS A 121 8.80 42.46 12.15
CA LYS A 121 7.65 42.51 11.24
C LYS A 121 6.43 42.01 11.99
N ASP A 122 5.46 42.88 12.20
CA ASP A 122 4.24 42.66 12.98
C ASP A 122 2.96 42.79 12.14
N ASP A 123 1.82 42.61 12.79
CA ASP A 123 0.48 42.62 12.19
C ASP A 123 0.31 41.66 10.99
N LEU A 124 0.98 40.51 11.06
CA LEU A 124 0.92 39.50 10.00
C LEU A 124 -0.17 38.47 10.29
N PHE A 125 -0.78 37.96 9.22
CA PHE A 125 -1.71 36.85 9.29
C PHE A 125 -1.61 35.96 8.05
N ILE A 126 -1.90 34.66 8.23
CA ILE A 126 -2.00 33.67 7.15
C ILE A 126 -3.27 32.84 7.38
N ASP A 127 -4.14 32.79 6.38
CA ASP A 127 -5.31 31.90 6.37
C ASP A 127 -4.90 30.48 5.99
N VAL A 128 -5.43 29.48 6.71
CA VAL A 128 -5.18 28.06 6.48
C VAL A 128 -6.04 27.57 5.32
N GLY A 129 -5.49 27.59 4.11
CA GLY A 129 -6.07 26.98 2.91
C GLY A 129 -5.53 25.57 2.60
N ASP A 130 -6.11 24.92 1.59
CA ASP A 130 -5.67 23.61 1.08
C ASP A 130 -4.20 23.63 0.64
N ASP A 131 -3.72 24.73 0.08
CA ASP A 131 -2.34 24.91 -0.41
C ASP A 131 -1.30 24.88 0.73
N ASN A 132 -1.72 25.11 1.97
CA ASN A 132 -0.86 25.06 3.14
C ASN A 132 -0.75 23.64 3.73
N ILE A 133 -1.58 22.69 3.27
CA ILE A 133 -1.57 21.32 3.79
C ILE A 133 -0.42 20.55 3.16
N VAL A 134 0.57 20.25 3.98
CA VAL A 134 1.59 19.27 3.63
C VAL A 134 1.13 17.94 4.22
N GLU A 135 0.47 17.13 3.39
CA GLU A 135 0.41 15.69 3.66
C GLU A 135 1.86 15.25 3.85
N SER A 136 2.19 14.61 4.97
CA SER A 136 3.55 14.17 5.27
C SER A 136 3.97 13.06 4.30
N PHE A 137 4.22 13.44 3.05
CA PHE A 137 5.05 12.72 2.12
C PHE A 137 6.47 12.91 2.60
N VAL A 138 7.05 11.84 3.10
CA VAL A 138 8.51 11.71 3.20
C VAL A 138 9.05 11.67 1.77
N GLY A 139 9.14 12.85 1.15
CA GLY A 139 9.95 13.11 -0.02
C GLY A 139 11.17 13.88 0.46
N CYS A 140 12.31 13.20 0.57
CA CYS A 140 13.58 13.87 0.79
C CYS A 140 14.22 14.17 -0.55
N ASP A 141 14.37 15.47 -0.84
CA ASP A 141 15.58 15.97 -1.46
C ASP A 141 16.11 17.07 -0.52
N ASP A 142 16.99 16.70 0.42
CA ASP A 142 18.11 17.57 0.79
C ASP A 142 19.21 16.81 1.54
N LYS A 143 20.44 17.13 1.16
CA LYS A 143 21.67 16.53 1.66
C LYS A 143 22.06 17.16 3.00
N GLN A 144 21.78 16.47 4.10
CA GLN A 144 22.57 16.60 5.33
C GLN A 144 23.33 15.31 5.62
N SER A 145 24.65 15.46 5.81
CA SER A 145 25.61 14.50 6.35
C SER A 145 25.29 13.03 6.17
N ILE A 146 25.84 12.46 5.09
CA ILE A 146 25.92 11.04 4.82
C ILE A 146 26.83 10.38 5.86
N GLN A 147 26.26 9.98 7.01
CA GLN A 147 26.41 8.57 7.34
C GLN A 147 25.36 7.91 6.47
N GLN A 148 25.77 7.48 5.28
CA GLN A 148 24.93 6.77 4.33
C GLN A 148 24.26 5.69 5.18
N LYS A 149 22.93 5.75 5.35
CA LYS A 149 22.19 4.49 5.42
C LYS A 149 22.52 3.88 4.08
N GLU A 150 23.62 3.13 4.07
CA GLU A 150 24.20 2.50 2.92
C GLU A 150 23.04 1.77 2.27
N CYS A 151 22.55 2.29 1.13
CA CYS A 151 21.48 1.67 0.39
C CYS A 151 22.07 0.37 -0.13
N ARG A 152 21.94 -0.69 0.67
CA ARG A 152 22.28 -2.03 0.25
C ARG A 152 21.22 -2.40 -0.77
N GLU A 153 21.67 -2.54 -2.02
CA GLU A 153 20.80 -2.91 -3.12
C GLU A 153 20.01 -4.16 -2.73
N SER A 154 18.69 -4.06 -2.83
CA SER A 154 17.79 -5.18 -2.62
C SER A 154 17.71 -6.02 -3.89
N ILE A 155 17.42 -7.32 -3.73
CA ILE A 155 17.01 -8.17 -4.87
C ILE A 155 15.58 -7.85 -5.34
N THR A 156 14.81 -7.13 -4.53
CA THR A 156 13.43 -6.72 -4.84
C THR A 156 13.38 -5.83 -6.07
N ARG A 157 12.42 -6.11 -6.93
CA ARG A 157 12.01 -5.27 -8.04
C ARG A 157 10.51 -5.02 -7.96
N TYR A 158 10.03 -3.86 -8.38
CA TYR A 158 8.60 -3.57 -8.39
C TYR A 158 8.20 -2.76 -9.61
N ASN A 159 6.92 -2.86 -10.01
CA ASN A 159 6.33 -2.12 -11.12
C ASN A 159 7.15 -2.19 -12.42
N GLY A 160 7.50 -3.40 -12.85
CA GLY A 160 8.27 -3.59 -14.08
C GLY A 160 9.77 -3.33 -13.91
N GLY A 161 10.36 -3.74 -12.78
CA GLY A 161 11.82 -3.72 -12.61
C GLY A 161 12.41 -2.54 -11.83
N VAL A 162 11.61 -1.68 -11.20
CA VAL A 162 12.12 -0.56 -10.39
C VAL A 162 12.92 -1.10 -9.19
N LYS A 163 14.13 -0.57 -8.99
CA LYS A 163 15.04 -0.97 -7.89
C LYS A 163 14.64 -0.31 -6.57
N THR A 164 15.01 -0.94 -5.46
CA THR A 164 14.80 -0.42 -4.11
C THR A 164 15.97 -0.78 -3.19
N CYS A 165 16.11 -0.06 -2.08
CA CYS A 165 17.04 -0.44 -1.02
C CYS A 165 16.43 -1.54 -0.14
N LYS A 166 17.28 -2.32 0.51
CA LYS A 166 16.87 -3.28 1.55
C LYS A 166 16.15 -2.57 2.70
N ASN A 167 15.07 -3.17 3.20
CA ASN A 167 14.16 -2.66 4.23
C ASN A 167 13.41 -1.36 3.89
N GLN A 168 13.51 -0.87 2.65
CA GLN A 168 12.75 0.29 2.21
C GLN A 168 11.28 -0.11 1.98
N LEU A 169 10.35 0.67 2.53
CA LEU A 169 8.91 0.54 2.29
C LEU A 169 8.60 0.97 0.85
N ILE A 170 8.11 0.05 0.03
CA ILE A 170 7.80 0.27 -1.40
C ILE A 170 6.30 0.32 -1.68
N PHE A 171 5.47 -0.19 -0.79
CA PHE A 171 4.02 -0.08 -0.86
C PHE A 171 3.42 -0.02 0.53
N THR A 172 2.41 0.83 0.70
CA THR A 172 1.63 0.92 1.94
C THR A 172 0.18 1.25 1.63
N GLU A 173 -0.72 0.61 2.36
CA GLU A 173 -2.15 0.90 2.39
C GLU A 173 -2.62 0.87 3.83
N THR A 174 -3.27 1.94 4.28
CA THR A 174 -3.81 2.09 5.65
C THR A 174 -5.32 2.25 5.66
N PHE A 175 -5.98 2.17 4.50
CA PHE A 175 -7.43 2.20 4.32
C PHE A 175 -8.10 3.37 5.06
N SER A 176 -7.53 4.58 5.01
CA SER A 176 -8.23 5.80 5.48
C SER A 176 -9.48 6.08 4.64
N HIS A 177 -9.41 5.74 3.35
CA HIS A 177 -10.53 5.68 2.40
C HIS A 177 -10.23 4.59 1.35
N PHE A 178 -11.21 4.21 0.55
CA PHE A 178 -10.99 3.25 -0.54
C PHE A 178 -10.28 3.90 -1.73
N ASN A 179 -8.98 3.64 -1.89
CA ASN A 179 -8.17 4.23 -2.96
C ASN A 179 -8.28 3.42 -4.27
N ARG A 180 -9.15 3.90 -5.19
CA ARG A 180 -9.35 3.29 -6.52
C ARG A 180 -8.16 3.37 -7.47
N LYS A 181 -7.14 4.20 -7.18
CA LYS A 181 -5.89 4.22 -7.94
C LYS A 181 -4.96 3.07 -7.54
N LYS A 182 -5.09 2.57 -6.31
CA LYS A 182 -4.33 1.42 -5.81
C LYS A 182 -5.08 0.11 -6.00
N TRP A 183 -6.40 0.10 -5.81
CA TRP A 183 -7.19 -1.12 -5.77
C TRP A 183 -8.26 -1.15 -6.86
N SER A 184 -8.22 -2.22 -7.66
CA SER A 184 -9.31 -2.60 -8.56
C SER A 184 -10.19 -3.63 -7.86
N ALA A 185 -11.51 -3.46 -7.92
CA ALA A 185 -12.44 -4.46 -7.42
C ALA A 185 -12.88 -5.40 -8.55
N GLU A 186 -12.96 -6.69 -8.25
CA GLU A 186 -13.47 -7.70 -9.18
C GLU A 186 -15.00 -7.65 -9.26
N MET A 187 -15.51 -7.75 -10.49
CA MET A 187 -16.93 -7.80 -10.84
C MET A 187 -17.14 -9.01 -11.75
N LYS A 188 -17.25 -10.19 -11.16
CA LYS A 188 -17.38 -11.45 -11.91
C LYS A 188 -17.92 -12.57 -11.05
N PHE A 189 -18.38 -13.63 -11.68
CA PHE A 189 -18.59 -14.92 -11.03
C PHE A 189 -17.26 -15.62 -10.86
N ALA A 190 -17.02 -16.18 -9.67
CA ALA A 190 -15.85 -17.00 -9.41
C ALA A 190 -15.89 -18.30 -10.24
N GLY A 191 -14.73 -18.91 -10.45
CA GLY A 191 -14.56 -20.00 -11.39
C GLY A 191 -13.21 -20.70 -11.18
N GLU A 192 -12.61 -21.20 -12.26
CA GLU A 192 -11.31 -21.86 -12.17
C GLU A 192 -10.23 -20.99 -11.51
N PRO A 193 -9.31 -21.58 -10.73
CA PRO A 193 -9.15 -23.02 -10.45
C PRO A 193 -9.83 -23.48 -9.14
N ASP A 194 -10.44 -22.56 -8.40
CA ASP A 194 -10.94 -22.76 -7.04
C ASP A 194 -12.46 -23.02 -6.98
N TYR A 195 -13.18 -22.64 -8.03
CA TYR A 195 -14.62 -22.84 -8.19
C TYR A 195 -15.42 -22.35 -6.97
N GLU A 196 -15.07 -21.16 -6.47
CA GLU A 196 -15.73 -20.56 -5.33
C GLU A 196 -17.22 -20.35 -5.60
N PHE A 197 -18.05 -20.51 -4.57
CA PHE A 197 -19.50 -20.32 -4.68
C PHE A 197 -19.88 -18.85 -4.52
N VAL A 198 -19.07 -17.97 -5.10
CA VAL A 198 -19.08 -16.52 -4.90
C VAL A 198 -19.30 -15.78 -6.22
N MET A 199 -20.10 -14.73 -6.16
CA MET A 199 -20.10 -13.66 -7.15
C MET A 199 -19.47 -12.42 -6.51
N TYR A 200 -18.40 -11.91 -7.12
CA TYR A 200 -17.67 -10.74 -6.61
C TYR A 200 -18.29 -9.46 -7.13
N THR A 201 -18.41 -8.47 -6.25
CA THR A 201 -18.91 -7.13 -6.57
C THR A 201 -18.15 -6.06 -5.80
N ASN A 202 -18.35 -4.80 -6.20
CA ASN A 202 -17.87 -3.61 -5.50
C ASN A 202 -18.98 -2.88 -4.69
N ASP A 203 -20.15 -3.52 -4.49
CA ASP A 203 -21.25 -2.99 -3.67
C ASP A 203 -20.78 -2.72 -2.23
N ALA A 204 -21.14 -1.56 -1.70
CA ALA A 204 -20.84 -1.12 -0.33
C ALA A 204 -21.37 -2.08 0.75
N LYS A 205 -22.38 -2.90 0.44
CA LYS A 205 -22.91 -3.95 1.33
C LYS A 205 -21.88 -5.01 1.70
N VAL A 206 -20.94 -5.30 0.79
CA VAL A 206 -19.92 -6.35 0.98
C VAL A 206 -18.49 -5.80 0.99
N LEU A 207 -18.25 -4.61 0.45
CA LEU A 207 -16.94 -3.95 0.39
C LEU A 207 -17.05 -2.52 0.90
N ASN A 208 -16.47 -2.22 2.07
CA ASN A 208 -16.43 -0.85 2.57
C ASN A 208 -15.19 -0.58 3.42
N VAL A 209 -14.93 0.70 3.67
CA VAL A 209 -13.86 1.17 4.55
C VAL A 209 -14.51 1.92 5.69
N VAL A 210 -14.28 1.47 6.92
CA VAL A 210 -14.88 2.03 8.14
C VAL A 210 -13.78 2.20 9.18
N ASN A 211 -13.68 3.37 9.80
CA ASN A 211 -12.71 3.67 10.86
C ASN A 211 -11.25 3.34 10.50
N GLY A 212 -10.85 3.59 9.26
CA GLY A 212 -9.49 3.33 8.80
C GLY A 212 -9.19 1.86 8.51
N HIS A 213 -10.20 0.98 8.46
CA HIS A 213 -10.03 -0.44 8.14
C HIS A 213 -10.88 -0.81 6.92
N LEU A 214 -10.35 -1.68 6.07
CA LEU A 214 -11.12 -2.35 5.02
C LEU A 214 -11.95 -3.47 5.62
N PHE A 215 -13.23 -3.53 5.27
CA PHE A 215 -14.16 -4.60 5.61
C PHE A 215 -14.64 -5.28 4.34
N ILE A 216 -14.45 -6.60 4.27
CA ILE A 216 -15.07 -7.45 3.26
C ILE A 216 -15.98 -8.44 3.98
N LYS A 217 -17.30 -8.27 3.87
CA LYS A 217 -18.29 -9.10 4.56
C LYS A 217 -19.14 -9.85 3.53
N PRO A 218 -18.98 -11.17 3.38
CA PRO A 218 -19.80 -11.93 2.47
C PRO A 218 -21.25 -12.01 2.99
N MET A 219 -22.21 -12.10 2.08
CA MET A 219 -23.63 -12.28 2.39
C MET A 219 -24.31 -13.20 1.38
N LEU A 220 -25.52 -13.67 1.67
CA LEU A 220 -26.30 -14.42 0.69
C LEU A 220 -26.65 -13.52 -0.50
N SER A 221 -26.49 -14.03 -1.72
CA SER A 221 -26.93 -13.34 -2.93
C SER A 221 -28.45 -13.14 -2.95
N ASP A 222 -29.21 -14.07 -2.37
CA ASP A 222 -30.64 -13.93 -2.11
C ASP A 222 -30.99 -12.69 -1.26
N ASN A 223 -30.14 -12.32 -0.29
CA ASN A 223 -30.39 -11.14 0.54
C ASN A 223 -30.13 -9.84 -0.22
N ALA A 224 -29.27 -9.88 -1.24
CA ALA A 224 -28.93 -8.71 -2.04
C ALA A 224 -29.89 -8.49 -3.22
N TYR A 225 -30.37 -9.57 -3.83
CA TYR A 225 -31.13 -9.54 -5.09
C TYR A 225 -32.56 -10.11 -4.98
N GLY A 226 -32.96 -10.59 -3.80
CA GLY A 226 -34.30 -11.13 -3.55
C GLY A 226 -34.32 -12.65 -3.32
N GLN A 227 -35.30 -13.10 -2.54
CA GLN A 227 -35.43 -14.51 -2.17
C GLN A 227 -35.55 -15.40 -3.42
N GLY A 228 -34.70 -16.43 -3.50
CA GLY A 228 -34.68 -17.35 -4.63
C GLY A 228 -33.83 -16.87 -5.82
N PHE A 229 -33.12 -15.75 -5.71
CA PHE A 229 -32.22 -15.25 -6.74
C PHE A 229 -31.26 -16.34 -7.25
N ALA A 230 -30.59 -17.06 -6.35
CA ALA A 230 -29.60 -18.07 -6.73
C ALA A 230 -30.17 -19.16 -7.65
N ILE A 231 -31.45 -19.51 -7.49
CA ILE A 231 -32.13 -20.57 -8.25
C ILE A 231 -33.06 -20.05 -9.35
N SER A 232 -33.28 -18.73 -9.44
CA SER A 232 -34.13 -18.14 -10.46
C SER A 232 -33.59 -18.45 -11.86
N ARG A 233 -34.49 -18.69 -12.82
CA ARG A 233 -34.12 -18.86 -14.24
C ARG A 233 -33.78 -17.55 -14.93
N ASP A 234 -33.92 -16.43 -14.24
CA ASP A 234 -33.49 -15.13 -14.75
C ASP A 234 -31.98 -15.11 -14.93
N GLU A 235 -31.58 -14.49 -16.03
CA GLU A 235 -30.19 -14.22 -16.34
C GLU A 235 -29.69 -13.08 -15.45
N PHE A 236 -28.48 -13.25 -14.91
CA PHE A 236 -27.74 -12.15 -14.32
C PHE A 236 -26.51 -11.87 -15.18
N ASN A 237 -26.32 -10.61 -15.55
CA ASN A 237 -25.24 -10.16 -16.40
C ASN A 237 -24.59 -8.91 -15.81
N TYR A 238 -23.28 -8.97 -15.55
CA TYR A 238 -22.49 -7.82 -15.09
C TYR A 238 -22.31 -6.73 -16.16
N GLY A 239 -22.62 -7.05 -17.43
CA GLY A 239 -22.50 -6.15 -18.56
C GLY A 239 -21.06 -5.64 -18.74
N VAL A 240 -20.93 -4.37 -19.11
CA VAL A 240 -19.64 -3.70 -19.31
C VAL A 240 -18.82 -3.52 -18.03
N SER A 241 -19.43 -3.72 -16.86
CA SER A 241 -18.74 -3.62 -15.57
C SER A 241 -17.96 -4.89 -15.22
N CYS A 242 -18.14 -5.97 -15.98
CA CYS A 242 -17.48 -7.24 -15.70
C CYS A 242 -15.96 -7.13 -15.80
N THR A 243 -15.22 -7.63 -14.80
CA THR A 243 -13.75 -7.71 -14.83
C THR A 243 -13.23 -9.04 -15.37
N GLY A 244 -14.11 -10.02 -15.54
CA GLY A 244 -13.81 -11.30 -16.18
C GLY A 244 -13.85 -11.23 -17.71
N LYS A 245 -13.79 -12.39 -18.35
CA LYS A 245 -13.87 -12.49 -19.81
C LYS A 245 -15.30 -12.24 -20.32
N LEU A 246 -15.51 -11.13 -21.04
CA LEU A 246 -16.82 -10.79 -21.60
C LEU A 246 -17.36 -11.92 -22.49
N GLY A 247 -18.66 -12.20 -22.35
CA GLY A 247 -19.35 -13.27 -23.08
C GLY A 247 -19.17 -14.67 -22.51
N THR A 248 -18.46 -14.84 -21.39
CA THR A 248 -18.34 -16.14 -20.69
C THR A 248 -19.17 -16.18 -19.41
N THR A 249 -19.14 -17.36 -18.75
CA THR A 249 -19.78 -17.60 -17.45
C THR A 249 -19.19 -16.78 -16.31
N GLU A 250 -18.07 -16.08 -16.53
CA GLU A 250 -17.51 -15.11 -15.56
C GLU A 250 -18.36 -13.84 -15.49
N CYS A 251 -19.06 -13.47 -16.57
CA CYS A 251 -19.81 -12.22 -16.65
C CYS A 251 -21.33 -12.41 -16.70
N LEU A 252 -21.77 -13.55 -17.20
CA LEU A 252 -23.18 -13.85 -17.42
C LEU A 252 -23.50 -15.27 -16.95
N GLN A 253 -24.49 -15.40 -16.07
CA GLN A 253 -24.97 -16.71 -15.65
C GLN A 253 -26.49 -16.77 -15.59
N LYS A 254 -27.00 -17.94 -15.99
CA LYS A 254 -28.41 -18.31 -15.93
C LYS A 254 -28.54 -19.66 -15.25
N SER A 255 -29.47 -19.79 -14.32
CA SER A 255 -29.66 -21.06 -13.62
C SER A 255 -30.41 -22.05 -14.50
N GLN A 256 -29.89 -23.28 -14.58
CA GLN A 256 -30.48 -24.37 -15.38
C GLN A 256 -30.27 -25.72 -14.68
N ALA A 257 -31.36 -26.42 -14.40
CA ALA A 257 -31.38 -27.73 -13.73
C ALA A 257 -30.64 -27.78 -12.38
N PHE A 258 -29.39 -28.25 -12.37
CA PHE A 258 -28.54 -28.29 -11.18
C PHE A 258 -27.56 -27.11 -11.09
N LEU A 259 -27.32 -26.39 -12.19
CA LEU A 259 -26.52 -25.18 -12.22
C LEU A 259 -27.36 -24.03 -11.65
N ILE A 260 -26.90 -23.47 -10.54
CA ILE A 260 -27.48 -22.31 -9.88
C ILE A 260 -26.50 -21.14 -9.97
N LYS A 261 -26.96 -19.90 -9.83
CA LYS A 261 -26.04 -18.76 -9.66
C LYS A 261 -25.34 -18.86 -8.29
N PRO A 262 -24.15 -18.26 -8.12
CA PRO A 262 -23.46 -18.28 -6.83
C PRO A 262 -24.34 -17.81 -5.67
N PRO A 263 -24.44 -18.61 -4.61
CA PRO A 263 -25.28 -18.30 -3.47
C PRO A 263 -24.68 -17.22 -2.55
N ILE A 264 -23.40 -16.89 -2.72
CA ILE A 264 -22.71 -15.88 -1.92
C ILE A 264 -22.36 -14.67 -2.78
N LEU A 265 -22.65 -13.48 -2.27
CA LEU A 265 -22.12 -12.20 -2.74
C LEU A 265 -20.94 -11.81 -1.84
N SER A 266 -19.80 -11.49 -2.43
CA SER A 266 -18.58 -11.07 -1.71
C SER A 266 -17.80 -10.03 -2.51
N ALA A 267 -16.61 -9.66 -2.05
CA ALA A 267 -15.68 -8.80 -2.78
C ALA A 267 -14.26 -9.36 -2.80
N GLN A 268 -13.56 -9.05 -3.88
CA GLN A 268 -12.13 -9.26 -4.05
C GLN A 268 -11.56 -8.01 -4.69
N ILE A 269 -10.45 -7.51 -4.16
CA ILE A 269 -9.73 -6.35 -4.67
C ILE A 269 -8.28 -6.73 -4.95
N SER A 270 -7.68 -6.10 -5.95
CA SER A 270 -6.31 -6.38 -6.34
C SER A 270 -5.53 -5.13 -6.74
N THR A 271 -4.20 -5.23 -6.59
CA THR A 271 -3.28 -4.20 -7.10
C THR A 271 -2.81 -4.49 -8.53
N LYS A 272 -3.48 -5.40 -9.26
CA LYS A 272 -3.02 -5.90 -10.57
C LYS A 272 -2.63 -4.77 -11.53
N ASN A 273 -3.35 -3.65 -11.52
CA ASN A 273 -3.14 -2.54 -12.45
C ASN A 273 -2.28 -1.38 -11.87
N SER A 274 -1.82 -1.48 -10.63
CA SER A 274 -1.22 -0.36 -9.88
C SER A 274 0.10 -0.71 -9.20
N PHE A 275 0.22 -1.93 -8.68
CA PHE A 275 1.39 -2.38 -7.93
C PHE A 275 1.64 -3.88 -8.11
N SER A 276 2.85 -4.22 -8.53
CA SER A 276 3.40 -5.58 -8.56
C SER A 276 4.85 -5.58 -8.09
N PHE A 277 5.31 -6.69 -7.53
CA PHE A 277 6.69 -6.82 -7.07
C PHE A 277 7.21 -8.24 -7.22
N LEU A 278 8.51 -8.36 -7.45
CA LEU A 278 9.29 -9.59 -7.45
C LEU A 278 10.23 -9.56 -6.25
N TYR A 279 10.07 -10.54 -5.36
CA TYR A 279 10.77 -10.66 -4.08
C TYR A 279 10.51 -9.50 -3.12
N GLY A 280 10.40 -9.78 -1.83
CA GLY A 280 10.12 -8.75 -0.84
C GLY A 280 9.57 -9.32 0.46
N LYS A 281 9.28 -8.42 1.39
CA LYS A 281 8.54 -8.72 2.61
C LYS A 281 7.17 -8.07 2.52
N ILE A 282 6.10 -8.86 2.48
CA ILE A 282 4.72 -8.36 2.56
C ILE A 282 4.13 -8.66 3.94
N GLU A 283 3.45 -7.66 4.51
CA GLU A 283 2.77 -7.74 5.81
C GLU A 283 1.30 -7.36 5.65
N PHE A 284 0.40 -8.23 6.07
CA PHE A 284 -1.02 -7.91 6.29
C PHE A 284 -1.30 -7.85 7.78
N LYS A 285 -1.79 -6.70 8.27
CA LYS A 285 -2.40 -6.64 9.60
C LYS A 285 -3.90 -6.79 9.46
N ALA A 286 -4.42 -7.98 9.80
CA ALA A 286 -5.81 -8.34 9.54
C ALA A 286 -6.44 -9.17 10.66
N LYS A 287 -7.77 -9.12 10.76
CA LYS A 287 -8.60 -10.07 11.50
C LYS A 287 -9.35 -10.92 10.48
N LEU A 288 -9.09 -12.23 10.50
CA LEU A 288 -9.59 -13.16 9.49
C LEU A 288 -11.08 -13.47 9.70
N PRO A 289 -11.84 -13.76 8.62
CA PRO A 289 -13.26 -14.04 8.74
C PRO A 289 -13.51 -15.37 9.49
N ARG A 290 -14.63 -15.44 10.20
CA ARG A 290 -15.11 -16.65 10.89
C ARG A 290 -16.53 -17.00 10.45
N GLY A 291 -16.77 -18.27 10.19
CA GLY A 291 -18.03 -18.81 9.72
C GLY A 291 -17.79 -20.08 8.93
N ASP A 292 -18.77 -20.96 8.91
CA ASP A 292 -18.63 -22.18 8.13
C ASP A 292 -18.48 -21.86 6.64
N TRP A 293 -17.49 -22.52 6.03
CA TRP A 293 -17.24 -22.51 4.59
C TRP A 293 -16.78 -21.18 3.99
N ILE A 294 -16.30 -20.23 4.79
CA ILE A 294 -15.64 -19.00 4.31
C ILE A 294 -14.15 -19.02 4.61
N TYR A 295 -13.37 -18.25 3.85
CA TYR A 295 -11.93 -18.10 4.07
C TYR A 295 -11.43 -16.75 3.53
N PRO A 296 -10.35 -16.20 4.10
CA PRO A 296 -9.69 -15.01 3.57
C PRO A 296 -8.91 -15.34 2.30
N GLU A 297 -8.96 -14.41 1.35
CA GLU A 297 -8.11 -14.40 0.17
C GLU A 297 -7.02 -13.35 0.39
N LEU A 298 -5.97 -13.70 1.14
CA LEU A 298 -4.78 -12.87 1.35
C LEU A 298 -3.60 -13.53 0.66
N TYR A 299 -3.45 -13.26 -0.64
CA TYR A 299 -2.43 -13.90 -1.47
C TYR A 299 -1.82 -12.96 -2.51
N LEU A 300 -0.74 -13.44 -3.12
CA LEU A 300 -0.10 -12.86 -4.28
C LEU A 300 -0.39 -13.72 -5.50
N ASN A 301 -0.82 -13.07 -6.59
CA ASN A 301 -1.04 -13.69 -7.90
C ASN A 301 -0.05 -13.12 -8.92
N PRO A 302 0.33 -13.88 -9.95
CA PRO A 302 1.31 -13.46 -10.94
C PRO A 302 0.75 -12.30 -11.77
N LYS A 303 1.56 -11.26 -11.97
CA LYS A 303 1.21 -10.10 -12.81
C LYS A 303 0.85 -10.53 -14.23
N ASP A 304 1.64 -11.46 -14.76
CA ASP A 304 1.50 -12.07 -16.08
C ASP A 304 1.57 -13.60 -15.95
N GLU A 305 0.75 -14.32 -16.72
CA GLU A 305 0.67 -15.80 -16.70
C GLU A 305 1.78 -16.44 -17.56
N GLU A 306 3.05 -16.10 -17.32
CA GLU A 306 4.18 -16.55 -18.14
C GLU A 306 4.31 -18.09 -18.20
N TYR A 307 4.05 -18.76 -17.09
CA TYR A 307 4.16 -20.21 -16.97
C TYR A 307 2.87 -20.96 -17.32
N GLY A 308 1.81 -20.25 -17.70
CA GLY A 308 0.49 -20.82 -18.00
C GLY A 308 -0.60 -20.39 -17.02
N SER A 309 -1.81 -20.87 -17.25
CA SER A 309 -3.02 -20.40 -16.55
C SER A 309 -2.99 -20.74 -15.06
N PHE A 310 -3.59 -19.87 -14.25
CA PHE A 310 -3.88 -20.12 -12.84
C PHE A 310 -2.60 -20.49 -12.03
N TYR A 311 -2.63 -21.61 -11.31
CA TYR A 311 -1.54 -22.07 -10.46
C TYR A 311 -0.29 -22.51 -11.22
N GLN A 312 -0.36 -22.70 -12.54
CA GLN A 312 0.85 -22.92 -13.34
C GLN A 312 1.79 -21.71 -13.26
N SER A 313 1.26 -20.49 -13.10
CA SER A 313 2.07 -19.28 -12.83
C SER A 313 2.21 -18.96 -11.34
N GLY A 314 1.83 -19.90 -10.48
CA GLY A 314 2.00 -19.83 -9.03
C GLY A 314 0.98 -18.96 -8.31
N GLN A 315 0.72 -19.28 -7.04
CA GLN A 315 0.07 -18.37 -6.09
C GLN A 315 0.79 -18.48 -4.74
N ILE A 316 1.06 -17.34 -4.09
CA ILE A 316 1.63 -17.31 -2.73
C ILE A 316 0.54 -16.86 -1.76
N ARG A 317 0.06 -17.77 -0.91
CA ARG A 317 -0.91 -17.47 0.15
C ARG A 317 -0.17 -16.93 1.37
N VAL A 318 -0.38 -15.65 1.69
CA VAL A 318 0.20 -15.02 2.88
C VAL A 318 -0.54 -15.47 4.14
N ALA A 319 -1.87 -15.55 4.06
CA ALA A 319 -2.69 -16.18 5.10
C ALA A 319 -3.92 -16.85 4.48
N PHE A 320 -4.13 -18.11 4.86
CA PHE A 320 -5.32 -18.89 4.54
C PHE A 320 -5.82 -19.57 5.81
N LEU A 321 -7.13 -19.53 6.03
CA LEU A 321 -7.76 -20.11 7.20
C LEU A 321 -9.19 -20.52 6.86
N PRO A 322 -9.56 -21.79 7.02
CA PRO A 322 -10.96 -22.19 6.96
C PRO A 322 -11.71 -21.62 8.16
N GLY A 323 -12.76 -20.83 7.91
CA GLY A 323 -13.49 -20.07 8.93
C GLY A 323 -14.33 -20.92 9.90
N ASN A 324 -14.49 -22.23 9.64
CA ASN A 324 -15.21 -23.14 10.52
C ASN A 324 -14.59 -23.12 11.93
N THR A 325 -15.44 -23.17 12.97
CA THR A 325 -15.01 -22.93 14.36
C THR A 325 -13.79 -23.77 14.77
N GLU A 326 -13.78 -25.08 14.50
CA GLU A 326 -12.66 -25.95 14.89
C GLU A 326 -11.41 -25.80 14.02
N LEU A 327 -11.58 -25.40 12.75
CA LEU A 327 -10.47 -25.22 11.81
C LEU A 327 -9.76 -23.88 12.00
N SER A 328 -10.47 -22.89 12.55
CA SER A 328 -9.95 -21.54 12.77
C SER A 328 -8.81 -21.43 13.79
N LYS A 329 -8.43 -22.53 14.44
CA LYS A 329 -7.28 -22.62 15.36
C LYS A 329 -5.94 -22.79 14.62
N THR A 330 -5.98 -23.07 13.31
CA THR A 330 -4.79 -23.27 12.47
C THR A 330 -4.84 -22.30 11.30
N VAL A 331 -3.81 -21.45 11.19
CA VAL A 331 -3.59 -20.61 10.00
C VAL A 331 -2.55 -21.27 9.12
N TYR A 332 -2.73 -21.13 7.81
CA TYR A 332 -1.86 -21.65 6.78
C TYR A 332 -1.25 -20.51 5.97
N GLY A 333 -0.04 -20.71 5.48
CA GLY A 333 0.57 -19.86 4.47
C GLY A 333 1.55 -20.68 3.64
N GLY A 334 1.88 -20.21 2.45
CA GLY A 334 2.80 -20.90 1.56
C GLY A 334 2.43 -20.80 0.09
N CYS A 335 2.88 -21.77 -0.69
CA CYS A 335 2.78 -21.72 -2.14
C CYS A 335 1.84 -22.80 -2.68
N VAL A 336 1.04 -22.43 -3.68
CA VAL A 336 0.20 -23.36 -4.43
C VAL A 336 0.88 -23.65 -5.77
N LEU A 337 1.18 -24.92 -6.01
CA LEU A 337 1.90 -25.38 -7.21
C LEU A 337 0.98 -25.97 -8.28
N GLY A 338 -0.21 -26.44 -7.90
CA GLY A 338 -1.10 -27.13 -8.83
C GLY A 338 -2.50 -27.28 -8.26
N VAL A 339 -3.42 -27.75 -9.09
CA VAL A 339 -4.85 -27.91 -8.73
C VAL A 339 -5.13 -29.17 -7.93
N SER A 340 -4.28 -30.19 -8.04
CA SER A 340 -4.34 -31.42 -7.26
C SER A 340 -4.22 -31.13 -5.77
N ASN A 341 -4.75 -32.02 -4.94
CA ASN A 341 -4.64 -31.89 -3.49
C ASN A 341 -3.17 -31.85 -3.04
N GLU A 342 -2.32 -32.68 -3.65
CA GLU A 342 -0.89 -32.76 -3.40
C GLU A 342 -0.19 -31.46 -3.81
N GLY A 343 -0.49 -30.94 -5.00
CA GLY A 343 0.07 -29.68 -5.50
C GLY A 343 -0.36 -28.44 -4.72
N ARG A 344 -1.60 -28.43 -4.21
CA ARG A 344 -2.11 -27.37 -3.33
C ARG A 344 -1.44 -27.35 -1.97
N ASN A 345 -1.13 -28.51 -1.42
CA ASN A 345 -0.72 -28.64 -0.02
C ASN A 345 0.79 -28.84 0.19
N TYR A 346 1.55 -29.25 -0.83
CA TYR A 346 2.99 -29.58 -0.70
C TYR A 346 3.82 -28.47 -0.01
N ALA A 347 3.66 -27.23 -0.47
CA ALA A 347 4.41 -26.08 0.02
C ALA A 347 3.64 -25.26 1.06
N MET A 348 2.57 -25.80 1.64
CA MET A 348 1.85 -25.12 2.73
C MET A 348 2.52 -25.42 4.08
N ARG A 349 2.58 -24.41 4.94
CA ARG A 349 2.98 -24.53 6.35
C ARG A 349 1.85 -24.01 7.21
N SER A 350 1.81 -24.45 8.46
CA SER A 350 0.75 -24.08 9.38
C SER A 350 1.27 -23.65 10.73
N SER A 351 0.49 -22.80 11.40
CA SER A 351 0.70 -22.40 12.79
C SER A 351 -0.61 -22.61 13.54
N ARG A 352 -0.54 -23.39 14.62
CA ARG A 352 -1.70 -23.73 15.46
C ARG A 352 -1.56 -23.09 16.84
N LYS A 353 -2.68 -22.60 17.38
CA LYS A 353 -2.78 -22.14 18.78
C LYS A 353 -4.07 -22.65 19.43
N GLY A 354 -4.24 -22.39 20.73
CA GLY A 354 -5.41 -22.86 21.49
C GLY A 354 -6.71 -22.12 21.15
N SER A 355 -6.62 -20.83 20.84
CA SER A 355 -7.74 -19.98 20.43
C SER A 355 -7.82 -19.82 18.90
N SER A 356 -8.89 -19.19 18.41
CA SER A 356 -9.03 -18.92 16.97
C SER A 356 -8.05 -17.83 16.53
N TRP A 357 -7.50 -17.96 15.31
CA TRP A 357 -6.80 -16.87 14.64
C TRP A 357 -7.74 -15.77 14.12
N SER A 358 -9.06 -16.00 14.13
CA SER A 358 -10.07 -15.03 13.74
C SER A 358 -10.56 -14.14 14.90
N ASP A 359 -10.13 -14.40 16.15
CA ASP A 359 -10.62 -13.66 17.33
C ASP A 359 -10.07 -12.21 17.39
N THR A 360 -8.83 -12.01 16.96
CA THR A 360 -8.10 -10.73 17.07
C THR A 360 -7.34 -10.38 15.80
N PHE A 361 -6.82 -9.15 15.72
CA PHE A 361 -5.88 -8.78 14.67
C PHE A 361 -4.55 -9.48 14.86
N HIS A 362 -3.98 -9.95 13.75
CA HIS A 362 -2.66 -10.54 13.64
C HIS A 362 -1.90 -9.92 12.47
N THR A 363 -0.56 -9.96 12.54
CA THR A 363 0.30 -9.57 11.42
C THR A 363 0.78 -10.83 10.69
N PHE A 364 0.25 -11.09 9.50
CA PHE A 364 0.65 -12.20 8.64
C PHE A 364 1.72 -11.72 7.66
N THR A 365 2.84 -12.42 7.59
CA THR A 365 4.01 -11.99 6.84
C THR A 365 4.54 -13.10 5.94
N VAL A 366 4.86 -12.73 4.71
CA VAL A 366 5.69 -13.52 3.79
C VAL A 366 6.97 -12.75 3.51
N GLU A 367 8.12 -13.39 3.75
CA GLU A 367 9.41 -12.97 3.22
C GLU A 367 9.76 -13.87 2.03
N TRP A 368 9.72 -13.32 0.83
CA TRP A 368 9.91 -14.05 -0.43
C TRP A 368 11.20 -13.59 -1.10
N SER A 369 12.20 -14.47 -1.16
CA SER A 369 13.47 -14.24 -1.85
C SER A 369 13.65 -15.22 -3.02
N SER A 370 14.75 -15.08 -3.76
CA SER A 370 15.07 -15.93 -4.91
C SER A 370 15.33 -17.40 -4.54
N ASP A 371 15.61 -17.70 -3.28
CA ASP A 371 16.03 -19.02 -2.79
C ASP A 371 15.08 -19.63 -1.75
N LYS A 372 14.21 -18.83 -1.13
CA LYS A 372 13.24 -19.32 -0.13
C LYS A 372 12.03 -18.40 0.04
N ILE A 373 10.98 -18.97 0.62
CA ILE A 373 9.83 -18.23 1.14
C ILE A 373 9.69 -18.55 2.62
N SER A 374 9.71 -17.52 3.47
CA SER A 374 9.54 -17.64 4.92
C SER A 374 8.19 -17.09 5.35
N LEU A 375 7.54 -17.78 6.28
CA LEU A 375 6.18 -17.48 6.74
C LEU A 375 6.21 -17.13 8.22
N LEU A 376 5.60 -15.99 8.57
CA LEU A 376 5.53 -15.50 9.94
C LEU A 376 4.11 -15.05 10.28
N VAL A 377 3.76 -15.21 11.56
CA VAL A 377 2.58 -14.60 12.16
C VAL A 377 2.99 -13.94 13.47
N ASP A 378 2.63 -12.67 13.66
CA ASP A 378 3.04 -11.84 14.80
C ASP A 378 4.56 -11.90 15.06
N ASP A 379 5.34 -11.69 14.00
CA ASP A 379 6.81 -11.74 13.98
C ASP A 379 7.43 -13.11 14.35
N LYS A 380 6.60 -14.14 14.55
CA LYS A 380 7.05 -15.52 14.82
C LYS A 380 7.02 -16.33 13.54
N LYS A 381 8.20 -16.77 13.11
CA LYS A 381 8.37 -17.67 11.97
C LYS A 381 7.83 -19.06 12.30
N TYR A 382 6.99 -19.60 11.43
CA TYR A 382 6.43 -20.95 11.57
C TYR A 382 6.74 -21.87 10.39
N GLY A 383 7.33 -21.36 9.31
CA GLY A 383 7.63 -22.18 8.16
C GLY A 383 8.63 -21.53 7.20
N ASN A 384 9.42 -22.38 6.54
CA ASN A 384 10.19 -22.04 5.36
C ASN A 384 9.83 -23.01 4.23
N ILE A 385 9.92 -22.50 3.01
CA ILE A 385 9.73 -23.24 1.75
C ILE A 385 10.99 -23.01 0.93
N PHE A 386 11.58 -24.10 0.47
CA PHE A 386 12.75 -24.11 -0.40
C PHE A 386 12.40 -24.89 -1.66
N PRO A 387 12.92 -24.49 -2.83
CA PRO A 387 12.78 -25.30 -4.02
C PRO A 387 13.62 -26.58 -3.86
N PRO A 388 13.14 -27.74 -4.36
CA PRO A 388 13.96 -28.95 -4.46
C PRO A 388 15.23 -28.72 -5.29
N GLU A 389 16.17 -29.67 -5.23
CA GLU A 389 17.41 -29.59 -6.01
C GLU A 389 17.13 -29.41 -7.52
N GLY A 390 16.12 -30.09 -8.07
CA GLY A 390 15.67 -29.94 -9.45
C GLY A 390 14.64 -28.82 -9.70
N GLY A 391 14.41 -27.94 -8.72
CA GLY A 391 13.31 -26.97 -8.73
C GLY A 391 11.94 -27.61 -8.51
N PHE A 392 10.87 -26.82 -8.44
CA PHE A 392 9.52 -27.38 -8.24
C PHE A 392 9.05 -28.25 -9.41
N ALA A 393 9.58 -28.03 -10.62
CA ALA A 393 9.29 -28.84 -11.79
C ALA A 393 9.74 -30.30 -11.67
N SER A 394 10.67 -30.61 -10.74
CA SER A 394 11.07 -31.99 -10.46
C SER A 394 10.01 -32.78 -9.69
N LEU A 395 8.93 -32.12 -9.23
CA LEU A 395 7.82 -32.72 -8.50
C LEU A 395 6.61 -33.01 -9.40
N GLU A 396 6.74 -32.84 -10.72
CA GLU A 396 5.65 -32.99 -11.69
C GLU A 396 4.83 -34.27 -11.47
N SER A 397 5.50 -35.42 -11.48
CA SER A 397 4.82 -36.72 -11.35
C SER A 397 4.30 -36.98 -9.93
N SER A 398 5.00 -36.53 -8.89
CA SER A 398 4.62 -36.80 -7.51
C SER A 398 3.47 -35.93 -7.00
N LEU A 399 3.30 -34.74 -7.59
CA LEU A 399 2.25 -33.80 -7.22
C LEU A 399 1.19 -33.62 -8.31
N ASN A 400 1.27 -34.36 -9.42
CA ASN A 400 0.39 -34.22 -10.58
C ASN A 400 0.28 -32.76 -11.06
N LEU A 401 1.43 -32.14 -11.29
CA LEU A 401 1.52 -30.73 -11.71
C LEU A 401 1.41 -30.62 -13.23
N GLU A 402 0.83 -29.52 -13.69
CA GLU A 402 0.76 -29.16 -15.10
C GLU A 402 1.67 -27.95 -15.39
N GLY A 403 2.09 -27.77 -16.64
CA GLY A 403 2.90 -26.61 -17.05
C GLY A 403 4.38 -26.66 -16.65
N CYS A 404 4.84 -27.78 -16.08
CA CYS A 404 6.21 -27.95 -15.57
C CYS A 404 7.31 -27.77 -16.63
N ASP A 405 7.03 -28.01 -17.91
CA ASP A 405 8.00 -27.79 -18.99
C ASP A 405 8.49 -26.33 -19.04
N LYS A 406 7.58 -25.37 -18.82
CA LYS A 406 7.97 -23.96 -18.77
C LYS A 406 8.77 -23.62 -17.52
N TRP A 407 8.49 -24.28 -16.39
CA TRP A 407 9.25 -24.11 -15.15
C TRP A 407 10.69 -24.63 -15.31
N ARG A 408 10.88 -25.76 -15.99
CA ARG A 408 12.22 -26.32 -16.30
C ARG A 408 13.08 -25.38 -17.14
N ASN A 409 12.44 -24.59 -17.99
CA ASN A 409 13.11 -23.60 -18.84
C ASN A 409 13.45 -22.31 -18.09
N SER A 410 12.98 -22.13 -16.85
CA SER A 410 13.39 -20.99 -16.02
C SER A 410 14.83 -21.15 -15.55
N PRO A 411 15.65 -20.08 -15.54
CA PRO A 411 16.95 -20.11 -14.88
C PRO A 411 16.85 -20.19 -13.35
N SER A 412 15.66 -19.98 -12.77
CA SER A 412 15.43 -20.03 -11.33
C SER A 412 14.79 -21.36 -10.90
N LYS A 413 15.36 -22.01 -9.89
CA LYS A 413 14.74 -23.18 -9.24
C LYS A 413 13.44 -22.82 -8.50
N MET A 414 13.21 -21.52 -8.26
CA MET A 414 12.03 -21.00 -7.58
C MET A 414 10.81 -20.88 -8.50
N ALA A 415 10.96 -21.10 -9.82
CA ALA A 415 9.83 -21.07 -10.75
C ALA A 415 8.69 -22.01 -10.26
N PRO A 416 7.43 -21.53 -10.25
CA PRO A 416 6.94 -20.31 -10.91
C PRO A 416 6.99 -19.01 -10.07
N PHE A 417 7.59 -19.01 -8.88
CA PHE A 417 7.63 -17.86 -7.96
C PHE A 417 8.86 -16.96 -8.17
N ASP A 418 9.22 -16.74 -9.42
CA ASP A 418 10.36 -15.94 -9.88
C ASP A 418 9.94 -14.80 -10.82
N LYS A 419 8.64 -14.49 -10.87
CA LYS A 419 8.03 -13.40 -11.64
C LYS A 419 7.29 -12.42 -10.75
N GLU A 420 7.06 -11.20 -11.24
CA GLU A 420 6.34 -10.19 -10.45
C GLU A 420 4.93 -10.67 -10.11
N MET A 421 4.51 -10.42 -8.87
CA MET A 421 3.17 -10.75 -8.37
C MET A 421 2.48 -9.49 -7.81
N TYR A 422 1.16 -9.43 -7.95
CA TYR A 422 0.32 -8.39 -7.38
C TYR A 422 -0.44 -8.90 -6.16
N ILE A 423 -0.91 -7.97 -5.33
CA ILE A 423 -1.57 -8.25 -4.06
C ILE A 423 -3.06 -8.46 -4.30
N VAL A 424 -3.65 -9.46 -3.64
CA VAL A 424 -5.09 -9.71 -3.62
C VAL A 424 -5.60 -9.75 -2.18
N ILE A 425 -6.77 -9.14 -1.98
CA ILE A 425 -7.54 -9.15 -0.73
C ILE A 425 -8.99 -9.49 -1.06
N GLY A 426 -9.54 -10.52 -0.45
CA GLY A 426 -10.94 -10.90 -0.66
C GLY A 426 -11.46 -11.86 0.40
N VAL A 427 -12.72 -12.27 0.22
CA VAL A 427 -13.32 -13.36 1.00
C VAL A 427 -14.00 -14.34 0.07
N GLY A 428 -13.49 -15.57 0.07
CA GLY A 428 -14.04 -16.69 -0.68
C GLY A 428 -15.03 -17.49 0.16
N ALA A 429 -15.86 -18.27 -0.51
CA ALA A 429 -16.79 -19.19 0.13
C ALA A 429 -16.96 -20.48 -0.69
N GLY A 430 -17.01 -21.62 0.01
CA GLY A 430 -17.14 -22.93 -0.61
C GLY A 430 -16.02 -23.24 -1.60
N GLY A 431 -16.37 -23.95 -2.69
CA GLY A 431 -15.42 -24.35 -3.72
C GLY A 431 -14.41 -25.39 -3.26
N TRP A 432 -13.27 -25.45 -3.96
CA TRP A 432 -12.24 -26.48 -3.82
C TRP A 432 -11.18 -26.14 -2.77
N ASN A 433 -11.30 -24.98 -2.11
CA ASN A 433 -10.48 -24.61 -0.95
C ASN A 433 -10.85 -25.36 0.34
N PHE A 434 -11.88 -26.20 0.30
CA PHE A 434 -12.22 -27.14 1.35
C PHE A 434 -12.05 -28.55 0.82
N ASP A 435 -11.13 -29.32 1.40
CA ASP A 435 -10.93 -30.72 1.03
C ASP A 435 -12.18 -31.56 1.33
N ASP A 436 -12.41 -32.59 0.52
CA ASP A 436 -13.45 -33.57 0.79
C ASP A 436 -13.11 -34.40 2.03
N ARG A 437 -14.11 -34.66 2.86
CA ARG A 437 -13.97 -35.39 4.12
C ARG A 437 -15.10 -36.39 4.28
N ASN A 438 -14.78 -37.51 4.93
CA ASN A 438 -15.76 -38.55 5.25
C ASN A 438 -16.48 -38.29 6.60
N ASP A 439 -16.53 -37.04 7.06
CA ASP A 439 -17.15 -36.65 8.33
C ASP A 439 -18.64 -36.24 8.18
N GLY A 440 -19.12 -36.08 6.95
CA GLY A 440 -20.49 -35.67 6.64
C GLY A 440 -20.81 -34.21 6.98
N LEU A 441 -19.82 -33.42 7.41
CA LEU A 441 -20.02 -32.01 7.77
C LEU A 441 -20.07 -31.11 6.55
N LYS A 442 -19.22 -31.41 5.55
CA LYS A 442 -19.16 -30.65 4.30
C LYS A 442 -20.36 -31.01 3.41
N PRO A 443 -21.23 -30.05 3.03
CA PRO A 443 -22.45 -30.35 2.30
C PRO A 443 -22.26 -30.58 0.79
N TRP A 444 -21.02 -30.57 0.28
CA TRP A 444 -20.72 -30.82 -1.13
C TRP A 444 -19.44 -31.66 -1.29
N VAL A 445 -19.28 -32.24 -2.47
CA VAL A 445 -18.10 -33.01 -2.87
C VAL A 445 -17.41 -32.27 -4.01
N ASN A 446 -16.11 -32.03 -3.93
CA ASN A 446 -15.40 -31.31 -5.00
C ASN A 446 -15.53 -32.06 -6.33
N GLY A 447 -15.79 -31.32 -7.41
CA GLY A 447 -16.04 -31.88 -8.74
C GLY A 447 -17.48 -32.35 -9.01
N ASP A 448 -18.36 -32.49 -8.01
CA ASP A 448 -19.78 -32.80 -8.28
C ASP A 448 -20.48 -31.58 -8.92
N PRO A 449 -21.15 -31.72 -10.09
CA PRO A 449 -21.90 -30.63 -10.72
C PRO A 449 -23.00 -30.00 -9.83
N LYS A 450 -23.44 -30.69 -8.78
CA LYS A 450 -24.45 -30.23 -7.82
C LYS A 450 -23.82 -29.52 -6.60
N SER A 451 -22.50 -29.38 -6.52
CA SER A 451 -21.81 -28.88 -5.33
C SER A 451 -22.37 -27.56 -4.81
N GLN A 452 -22.41 -26.55 -5.68
CA GLN A 452 -22.94 -25.23 -5.33
C GLN A 452 -24.42 -25.28 -4.91
N LYS A 453 -25.21 -26.16 -5.54
CA LYS A 453 -26.62 -26.37 -5.21
C LYS A 453 -26.80 -27.05 -3.86
N ASN A 454 -25.96 -28.03 -3.52
CA ASN A 454 -26.01 -28.71 -2.22
C ASN A 454 -25.53 -27.78 -1.10
N PHE A 455 -24.50 -26.98 -1.36
CA PHE A 455 -24.09 -25.87 -0.48
C PHE A 455 -25.26 -24.92 -0.21
N TYR A 456 -25.93 -24.43 -1.26
CA TYR A 456 -27.10 -23.55 -1.11
C TYR A 456 -28.27 -24.19 -0.37
N ARG A 457 -28.56 -25.47 -0.61
CA ARG A 457 -29.62 -26.22 0.09
C ARG A 457 -29.37 -26.32 1.59
N SER A 458 -28.12 -26.40 1.99
CA SER A 458 -27.71 -26.54 3.39
C SER A 458 -27.55 -25.18 4.09
N LYS A 459 -27.97 -24.06 3.47
CA LYS A 459 -27.74 -22.70 3.99
C LYS A 459 -28.28 -22.44 5.39
N LEU A 460 -29.38 -23.09 5.78
CA LEU A 460 -29.92 -22.93 7.13
C LEU A 460 -28.97 -23.49 8.21
N GLU A 461 -28.11 -24.45 7.87
CA GLU A 461 -27.19 -25.10 8.80
C GLU A 461 -25.90 -24.31 8.98
N TRP A 462 -25.31 -23.81 7.89
CA TRP A 462 -24.03 -23.11 7.92
C TRP A 462 -24.17 -21.59 8.05
N TYR A 463 -25.20 -20.96 7.47
CA TYR A 463 -25.31 -19.49 7.48
C TYR A 463 -25.60 -18.93 8.88
N ARG A 464 -26.22 -19.72 9.77
CA ARG A 464 -26.40 -19.36 11.18
C ARG A 464 -25.08 -19.18 11.94
N THR A 465 -23.97 -19.69 11.41
CA THR A 465 -22.64 -19.48 12.00
C THR A 465 -22.02 -18.15 11.59
N TRP A 466 -22.59 -17.48 10.59
CA TRP A 466 -22.09 -16.20 10.11
C TRP A 466 -22.63 -15.06 10.96
N SER A 467 -21.78 -14.06 11.22
CA SER A 467 -22.09 -12.92 12.08
C SER A 467 -21.29 -11.69 11.65
N ASN A 468 -21.17 -10.69 12.52
CA ASN A 468 -20.23 -9.58 12.30
C ASN A 468 -18.76 -10.04 12.25
N HIS A 469 -18.44 -11.18 12.87
CA HIS A 469 -17.10 -11.79 12.80
C HIS A 469 -16.82 -12.52 11.48
N SER A 470 -17.78 -12.59 10.55
CA SER A 470 -17.59 -13.18 9.22
C SER A 470 -16.96 -12.21 8.22
N ALA A 471 -16.75 -10.96 8.62
CA ALA A 471 -16.00 -10.01 7.81
C ALA A 471 -14.49 -10.27 7.93
N LEU A 472 -13.79 -10.17 6.80
CA LEU A 472 -12.36 -9.91 6.81
C LEU A 472 -12.15 -8.43 7.11
N GLU A 473 -11.36 -8.13 8.14
CA GLU A 473 -10.99 -6.75 8.49
C GLU A 473 -9.50 -6.56 8.26
N VAL A 474 -9.11 -5.63 7.36
CA VAL A 474 -7.69 -5.33 7.08
C VAL A 474 -7.38 -3.92 7.53
N LYS A 475 -6.43 -3.80 8.47
CA LYS A 475 -5.97 -2.52 9.01
C LYS A 475 -4.92 -1.87 8.11
N HIS A 476 -3.96 -2.66 7.63
CA HIS A 476 -2.99 -2.17 6.66
C HIS A 476 -2.29 -3.30 5.91
N VAL A 477 -1.71 -2.93 4.77
CA VAL A 477 -0.80 -3.75 3.99
C VAL A 477 0.49 -2.98 3.80
N LYS A 478 1.64 -3.64 3.96
CA LYS A 478 2.96 -3.04 3.72
C LYS A 478 3.83 -3.99 2.92
N VAL A 479 4.65 -3.45 2.03
CA VAL A 479 5.65 -4.21 1.29
C VAL A 479 7.01 -3.52 1.40
N TYR A 480 8.05 -4.30 1.67
CA TYR A 480 9.43 -3.81 1.80
C TYR A 480 10.38 -4.58 0.88
N GLY A 481 11.45 -3.89 0.43
CA GLY A 481 12.57 -4.53 -0.25
C GLY A 481 13.42 -5.40 0.70
N ILE A 482 13.99 -6.49 0.20
CA ILE A 482 14.83 -7.44 1.00
C ILE A 482 16.25 -7.66 0.49
#